data_AF-A0A0S2M0G2-F1
#
_entry.id   AF-A0A0S2M0G2-F1
#
_cell.length_a   1.000
_cell.length_b   1.000
_cell.length_c   1.000
_cell.angle_alpha   90.00
_cell.angle_beta   90.00
_cell.angle_gamma   90.00
#
_symmetry.space_group_name_H-M   'P 1'
#
loop_
_entity.id
_entity.type
_entity.pdbx_description
1 polymer ?
#
loop_
_entity_poly.entity_id
_entity_poly.type
_entity_poly.pdbx_seq_one_letter_code
_entity_poly.pdbx_strand_id
1 'polypeptide(L)'
;MPEAQDPAVQEPPAPDPAPLVPAALLAGPRGRRLCLELADLAAAAAATGPDRNDFHSAKFYASHGMDPGHGKSAVYYGPGAVACPPANPTAADVAALLDALPLPVLSEAALLQALAATVNSARYWQEPDGEDVLAASAPVRHALHRVAEHLLASPLAAWWTAPLNVAEQWTVTFVDEDPRPQVSAKRAVDTLAQWRLAIMAEETDAATQRPADPTANWSGEWWSRPPSGLTNSTRALGSRGPTGLWLVEDGFGQLEAVAQRLQAPDNLRIYEIDSPEAWAQLCREQSLEVTASKLHDWYRTTGRHGRWVIPDWALLKDKYDAVHLTMGGYLSTAGCEIPVDGTFSTVLAGWDPDATYWLRDVVPGAEAGQTWLQDQEGPAWKLQGSRRKSLTTPARSDWSWGHGDFRGQSVMALLGTGDELWQRVGADVLRWKVKTRSGFTVDTPGPVSEGERVNVTASFLGVKVVEPVEVVAVVAAADRVGFSYRTLPGHPVSGEEAFIVHRIGDEVYLTIRSLTRAAPQQPWRILFPVLLVFQKLVRRRYLRALR
;
A
#
# COMPACT_ATOMS: atom_id res chain seq x y z
N MET A 1 -3.95 -31.69 56.87
CA MET A 1 -4.78 -30.63 56.27
C MET A 1 -3.93 -29.97 55.21
N PRO A 2 -4.32 -29.99 53.93
CA PRO A 2 -3.57 -29.28 52.89
C PRO A 2 -3.91 -27.78 52.95
N GLU A 3 -2.89 -26.95 52.71
CA GLU A 3 -2.99 -25.49 52.61
C GLU A 3 -3.95 -25.08 51.50
N ALA A 4 -4.86 -24.16 51.83
CA ALA A 4 -5.78 -23.55 50.88
C ALA A 4 -5.02 -22.55 50.01
N GLN A 5 -5.07 -22.74 48.69
CA GLN A 5 -4.60 -21.77 47.71
C GLN A 5 -5.54 -20.56 47.69
N ASP A 6 -4.97 -19.36 47.75
CA ASP A 6 -5.67 -18.09 47.59
C ASP A 6 -6.33 -18.03 46.20
N PRO A 7 -7.62 -17.65 46.08
CA PRO A 7 -8.26 -17.54 44.78
C PRO A 7 -7.68 -16.35 44.03
N ALA A 8 -7.23 -16.60 42.80
CA ALA A 8 -6.78 -15.57 41.87
C ALA A 8 -7.83 -14.47 41.76
N VAL A 9 -7.43 -13.23 42.05
CA VAL A 9 -8.22 -12.03 41.79
C VAL A 9 -8.38 -11.92 40.27
N GLN A 10 -9.54 -12.33 39.77
CA GLN A 10 -9.95 -12.02 38.40
C GLN A 10 -10.11 -10.51 38.28
N GLU A 11 -9.25 -9.86 37.50
CA GLU A 11 -9.47 -8.48 37.08
C GLU A 11 -10.86 -8.39 36.41
N PRO A 12 -11.63 -7.33 36.69
CA PRO A 12 -12.94 -7.16 36.07
C PRO A 12 -12.78 -7.12 34.54
N PRO A 13 -13.72 -7.70 33.77
CA PRO A 13 -13.69 -7.62 32.32
C PRO A 13 -13.62 -6.15 31.90
N ALA A 14 -12.78 -5.86 30.89
CA ALA A 14 -12.69 -4.54 30.30
C ALA A 14 -14.11 -4.08 29.90
N PRO A 15 -14.48 -2.81 30.16
CA PRO A 15 -15.77 -2.29 29.75
C PRO A 15 -15.94 -2.48 28.24
N ASP A 16 -17.17 -2.81 27.79
CA ASP A 16 -17.49 -2.86 26.36
C ASP A 16 -17.05 -1.55 25.68
N PRO A 17 -16.40 -1.61 24.51
CA PRO A 17 -15.92 -0.42 23.83
C PRO A 17 -17.09 0.53 23.57
N ALA A 18 -16.93 1.77 24.02
CA ALA A 18 -17.98 2.78 23.87
C ALA A 18 -18.30 2.96 22.38
N PRO A 19 -19.59 3.08 22.00
CA PRO A 19 -19.95 3.26 20.60
C PRO A 19 -19.38 4.59 20.10
N LEU A 20 -18.82 4.58 18.88
CA LEU A 20 -18.36 5.79 18.23
C LEU A 20 -19.57 6.70 17.96
N VAL A 21 -19.58 7.89 18.55
CA VAL A 21 -20.66 8.88 18.39
C VAL A 21 -20.31 9.95 17.35
N PRO A 22 -21.30 10.60 16.70
CA PRO A 22 -21.06 11.64 15.70
C PRO A 22 -20.12 12.75 16.17
N ALA A 23 -20.26 13.19 17.42
CA ALA A 23 -19.41 14.22 18.00
C ALA A 23 -17.93 13.81 18.07
N ALA A 24 -17.65 12.54 18.40
CA ALA A 24 -16.30 11.99 18.46
C ALA A 24 -15.71 11.80 17.06
N LEU A 25 -16.52 11.34 16.10
CA LEU A 25 -16.12 11.23 14.69
C LEU A 25 -15.74 12.60 14.12
N LEU A 26 -16.55 13.64 14.38
CA LEU A 26 -16.31 15.00 13.86
C LEU A 26 -15.33 15.84 14.69
N ALA A 27 -14.80 15.29 15.79
CA ALA A 27 -13.77 15.95 16.58
C ALA A 27 -12.44 16.03 15.82
N GLY A 28 -12.07 14.95 15.12
CA GLY A 28 -10.84 14.87 14.34
C GLY A 28 -10.99 15.24 12.86
N PRO A 29 -9.88 15.59 12.19
CA PRO A 29 -9.90 15.95 10.77
C PRO A 29 -10.32 14.76 9.89
N ARG A 30 -9.86 13.54 10.21
CA ARG A 30 -10.15 12.35 9.39
C ARG A 30 -11.64 12.00 9.37
N GLY A 31 -12.32 12.01 10.52
CA GLY A 31 -13.77 11.77 10.53
C GLY A 31 -14.59 12.87 9.84
N ARG A 32 -14.17 14.14 9.94
CA ARG A 32 -14.79 15.23 9.15
C ARG A 32 -14.58 15.04 7.65
N ARG A 33 -13.34 14.70 7.25
CA ARG A 33 -12.99 14.44 5.85
C ARG A 33 -13.81 13.29 5.29
N LEU A 34 -13.97 12.20 6.03
CA LEU A 34 -14.82 11.07 5.62
C LEU A 34 -16.27 11.48 5.37
N CYS A 35 -16.88 12.26 6.26
CA CYS A 35 -18.23 12.76 6.06
C CYS A 35 -18.32 13.68 4.84
N LEU A 36 -17.28 14.47 4.55
CA LEU A 36 -17.23 15.34 3.38
C LEU A 36 -17.11 14.53 2.07
N GLU A 37 -16.26 13.51 2.03
CA GLU A 37 -16.09 12.60 0.88
C GLU A 37 -17.39 11.82 0.60
N LEU A 38 -18.08 11.34 1.64
CA LEU A 38 -19.38 10.68 1.48
C LEU A 38 -20.46 11.62 0.95
N ALA A 39 -20.47 12.88 1.40
CA ALA A 39 -21.37 13.89 0.85
C ALA A 39 -21.08 14.16 -0.63
N ASP A 40 -19.81 14.20 -1.03
CA ASP A 40 -19.43 14.42 -2.43
C ASP A 40 -19.89 13.26 -3.33
N LEU A 41 -19.72 12.01 -2.87
CA LEU A 41 -20.26 10.82 -3.55
C LEU A 41 -21.79 10.83 -3.64
N ALA A 42 -22.48 11.24 -2.58
CA ALA A 42 -23.93 11.37 -2.57
C ALA A 42 -24.41 12.46 -3.55
N ALA A 43 -23.72 13.60 -3.62
CA ALA A 43 -23.99 14.67 -4.57
C ALA A 43 -23.78 14.22 -6.02
N ALA A 44 -22.67 13.51 -6.30
CA ALA A 44 -22.42 12.94 -7.62
C ALA A 44 -23.51 11.93 -8.03
N ALA A 45 -23.99 11.10 -7.11
CA ALA A 45 -25.06 10.15 -7.38
C ALA A 45 -26.43 10.83 -7.60
N ALA A 46 -26.68 11.98 -6.96
CA ALA A 46 -27.93 12.73 -7.09
C ALA A 46 -27.96 13.67 -8.33
N ALA A 47 -26.81 14.00 -8.90
CA ALA A 47 -26.69 14.92 -10.03
C ALA A 47 -27.36 14.35 -11.29
N THR A 48 -28.42 15.02 -11.76
CA THR A 48 -29.12 14.70 -13.01
C THR A 48 -28.66 15.65 -14.12
N GLY A 49 -27.45 15.41 -14.64
CA GLY A 49 -26.85 16.16 -15.77
C GLY A 49 -25.41 16.64 -15.50
N PRO A 50 -24.62 16.93 -16.54
CA PRO A 50 -23.18 17.23 -16.42
C PRO A 50 -22.84 18.56 -15.72
N ASP A 51 -23.78 19.52 -15.67
CA ASP A 51 -23.55 20.88 -15.12
C ASP A 51 -24.18 21.12 -13.73
N ARG A 52 -24.54 20.06 -12.98
CA ARG A 52 -25.43 20.18 -11.80
C ARG A 52 -24.88 19.66 -10.46
N ASN A 53 -23.60 19.33 -10.37
CA ASN A 53 -23.01 19.01 -9.07
C ASN A 53 -22.62 20.30 -8.32
N ASP A 54 -23.64 21.05 -7.90
CA ASP A 54 -23.52 22.34 -7.24
C ASP A 54 -22.72 22.22 -5.93
N PHE A 55 -22.91 21.12 -5.19
CA PHE A 55 -22.16 20.82 -3.98
C PHE A 55 -20.68 20.60 -4.26
N HIS A 56 -20.32 19.72 -5.21
CA HIS A 56 -18.92 19.45 -5.55
C HIS A 56 -18.20 20.73 -5.99
N SER A 57 -18.84 21.51 -6.85
CA SER A 57 -18.30 22.78 -7.34
C SER A 57 -18.10 23.76 -6.18
N ALA A 58 -19.12 23.95 -5.34
CA ALA A 58 -19.03 24.84 -4.19
C ALA A 58 -17.95 24.40 -3.20
N LYS A 59 -17.87 23.10 -2.89
CA LYS A 59 -16.82 22.50 -2.06
C LYS A 59 -15.44 22.82 -2.63
N PHE A 60 -15.22 22.55 -3.92
CA PHE A 60 -13.95 22.74 -4.61
C PHE A 60 -13.47 24.21 -4.58
N TYR A 61 -14.35 25.16 -4.93
CA TYR A 61 -13.96 26.58 -4.95
C TYR A 61 -13.79 27.15 -3.54
N ALA A 62 -14.62 26.75 -2.57
CA ALA A 62 -14.49 27.18 -1.19
C ALA A 62 -13.20 26.63 -0.55
N SER A 63 -12.90 25.34 -0.74
CA SER A 63 -11.69 24.72 -0.20
C SER A 63 -10.43 25.31 -0.84
N HIS A 64 -10.42 25.53 -2.16
CA HIS A 64 -9.31 26.16 -2.85
C HIS A 64 -8.99 27.56 -2.30
N GLY A 65 -10.00 28.39 -2.04
CA GLY A 65 -9.82 29.72 -1.44
C GLY A 65 -9.36 29.69 0.02
N MET A 66 -9.57 28.58 0.74
CA MET A 66 -9.15 28.37 2.13
C MET A 66 -7.80 27.66 2.24
N ASP A 67 -7.26 27.13 1.14
CA ASP A 67 -6.02 26.36 1.15
C ASP A 67 -4.81 27.25 1.52
N PRO A 68 -3.97 26.85 2.49
CA PRO A 68 -2.78 27.61 2.86
C PRO A 68 -1.79 27.84 1.69
N GLY A 69 -1.81 26.96 0.69
CA GLY A 69 -1.03 27.03 -0.54
C GLY A 69 -1.69 27.80 -1.69
N HIS A 70 -2.87 28.41 -1.48
CA HIS A 70 -3.62 29.16 -2.49
C HIS A 70 -2.76 30.22 -3.18
N GLY A 71 -2.72 30.18 -4.52
CA GLY A 71 -1.93 31.11 -5.34
C GLY A 71 -0.41 30.86 -5.34
N LYS A 72 0.05 29.78 -4.69
CA LYS A 72 1.46 29.32 -4.71
C LYS A 72 1.55 27.89 -5.25
N SER A 73 1.11 26.90 -4.47
CA SER A 73 1.16 25.46 -4.79
C SER A 73 -0.19 24.89 -5.22
N ALA A 74 -1.29 25.61 -4.98
CA ALA A 74 -2.64 25.25 -5.44
C ALA A 74 -3.12 26.23 -6.53
N VAL A 75 -3.13 25.80 -7.79
CA VAL A 75 -3.51 26.60 -8.98
C VAL A 75 -4.56 25.88 -9.83
N TYR A 76 -5.39 26.64 -10.56
CA TYR A 76 -6.33 26.06 -11.53
C TYR A 76 -5.58 25.49 -12.75
N TYR A 77 -5.92 24.27 -13.16
CA TYR A 77 -5.42 23.65 -14.39
C TYR A 77 -6.56 22.95 -15.14
N GLY A 78 -6.72 23.26 -16.44
CA GLY A 78 -7.76 22.67 -17.30
C GLY A 78 -8.55 23.68 -18.13
N PRO A 79 -9.42 23.22 -19.05
CA PRO A 79 -10.29 24.09 -19.85
C PRO A 79 -11.21 24.92 -18.94
N GLY A 80 -11.13 26.26 -19.01
CA GLY A 80 -11.93 27.17 -18.17
C GLY A 80 -11.15 27.85 -17.02
N ALA A 81 -9.88 27.48 -16.78
CA ALA A 81 -9.03 28.07 -15.74
C ALA A 81 -8.77 29.60 -15.87
N VAL A 82 -9.18 30.22 -16.98
CA VAL A 82 -9.00 31.66 -17.28
C VAL A 82 -10.34 32.42 -17.35
N ALA A 83 -11.47 31.72 -17.32
CA ALA A 83 -12.79 32.33 -17.44
C ALA A 83 -13.35 32.57 -16.04
N CYS A 84 -13.41 33.84 -15.61
CA CYS A 84 -14.11 34.39 -14.44
C CYS A 84 -14.36 33.36 -13.32
N PRO A 85 -13.57 33.32 -12.22
CA PRO A 85 -13.83 32.36 -11.15
C PRO A 85 -15.32 32.46 -10.77
N PRO A 86 -16.06 31.33 -10.73
CA PRO A 86 -17.46 31.38 -10.32
C PRO A 86 -17.55 32.01 -8.92
N ALA A 87 -18.72 32.55 -8.57
CA ALA A 87 -18.94 33.24 -7.30
C ALA A 87 -18.26 32.47 -6.15
N ASN A 88 -17.26 33.09 -5.48
CA ASN A 88 -16.47 32.46 -4.43
C ASN A 88 -17.41 31.95 -3.32
N PRO A 89 -17.72 30.66 -3.26
CA PRO A 89 -18.69 30.13 -2.33
C PRO A 89 -18.07 30.15 -0.93
N THR A 90 -18.86 30.57 0.06
CA THR A 90 -18.45 30.58 1.45
C THR A 90 -18.68 29.21 2.11
N ALA A 91 -18.09 28.99 3.29
CA ALA A 91 -18.41 27.82 4.12
C ALA A 91 -19.91 27.71 4.44
N ALA A 92 -20.63 28.84 4.54
CA ALA A 92 -22.07 28.84 4.78
C ALA A 92 -22.85 28.36 3.53
N ASP A 93 -22.40 28.72 2.33
CA ASP A 93 -23.00 28.25 1.08
C ASP A 93 -22.82 26.74 0.91
N VAL A 94 -21.60 26.24 1.19
CA VAL A 94 -21.31 24.80 1.20
C VAL A 94 -22.17 24.07 2.24
N ALA A 95 -22.30 24.62 3.45
CA ALA A 95 -23.13 24.04 4.49
C ALA A 95 -24.62 23.99 4.09
N ALA A 96 -25.16 25.03 3.46
CA ALA A 96 -26.54 25.05 2.99
C ALA A 96 -26.79 24.01 1.89
N LEU A 97 -25.86 23.84 0.95
CA LEU A 97 -25.91 22.77 -0.05
C LEU A 97 -25.79 21.39 0.60
N LEU A 98 -24.91 21.26 1.58
CA LEU A 98 -24.76 20.04 2.35
C LEU A 98 -26.05 19.70 3.07
N ASP A 99 -26.75 20.65 3.71
CA ASP A 99 -28.03 20.43 4.42
C ASP A 99 -29.17 20.04 3.48
N ALA A 100 -29.16 20.52 2.23
CA ALA A 100 -30.17 20.17 1.23
C ALA A 100 -29.92 18.81 0.54
N LEU A 101 -28.72 18.24 0.69
CA LEU A 101 -28.32 17.05 -0.04
C LEU A 101 -29.09 15.79 0.41
N PRO A 102 -29.67 14.99 -0.50
CA PRO A 102 -30.22 13.68 -0.12
C PRO A 102 -29.10 12.69 0.18
N LEU A 103 -29.19 12.00 1.32
CA LEU A 103 -28.23 10.96 1.70
C LEU A 103 -28.77 9.57 1.31
N PRO A 104 -28.20 8.90 0.29
CA PRO A 104 -28.65 7.58 -0.13
C PRO A 104 -28.24 6.50 0.88
N VAL A 105 -28.85 5.31 0.77
CA VAL A 105 -28.36 4.12 1.48
C VAL A 105 -26.91 3.86 1.10
N LEU A 106 -26.04 3.77 2.10
CA LEU A 106 -24.61 3.57 1.87
C LEU A 106 -24.35 2.18 1.29
N SER A 107 -23.56 2.13 0.22
CA SER A 107 -22.99 0.89 -0.29
C SER A 107 -21.59 0.70 0.29
N GLU A 108 -21.18 -0.57 0.46
CA GLU A 108 -19.82 -0.90 0.91
C GLU A 108 -18.75 -0.30 -0.01
N ALA A 109 -18.97 -0.30 -1.33
CA ALA A 109 -18.04 0.24 -2.29
C ALA A 109 -17.85 1.76 -2.15
N ALA A 110 -18.95 2.51 -2.00
CA ALA A 110 -18.88 3.96 -1.78
C ALA A 110 -18.19 4.30 -0.44
N LEU A 111 -18.47 3.52 0.61
CA LEU A 111 -17.82 3.72 1.90
C LEU A 111 -16.31 3.45 1.84
N LEU A 112 -15.88 2.36 1.21
CA LEU A 112 -14.46 2.05 1.05
C LEU A 112 -13.74 3.07 0.18
N GLN A 113 -14.40 3.58 -0.88
CA GLN A 113 -13.85 4.66 -1.70
C GLN A 113 -13.65 5.95 -0.88
N ALA A 114 -14.65 6.37 -0.10
CA ALA A 114 -14.55 7.55 0.75
C ALA A 114 -13.49 7.39 1.85
N LEU A 115 -13.39 6.20 2.45
CA LEU A 115 -12.34 5.88 3.42
C LEU A 115 -10.95 5.96 2.78
N ALA A 116 -10.75 5.35 1.60
CA ALA A 116 -9.46 5.41 0.92
C ALA A 116 -9.05 6.86 0.58
N ALA A 117 -9.99 7.69 0.10
CA ALA A 117 -9.74 9.11 -0.14
C ALA A 117 -9.39 9.88 1.15
N THR A 118 -10.07 9.57 2.26
CA THR A 118 -9.82 10.15 3.59
C THR A 118 -8.43 9.81 4.13
N VAL A 119 -8.00 8.56 3.94
CA VAL A 119 -6.68 8.08 4.39
C VAL A 119 -5.58 8.67 3.50
N ASN A 120 -5.78 8.70 2.18
CA ASN A 120 -4.81 9.23 1.23
C ASN A 120 -4.60 10.76 1.34
N SER A 121 -5.56 11.48 1.93
CA SER A 121 -5.43 12.92 2.20
C SER A 121 -4.78 13.23 3.54
N ALA A 122 -4.47 12.22 4.37
CA ALA A 122 -3.82 12.43 5.66
C ALA A 122 -2.41 13.01 5.48
N ARG A 123 -2.14 14.15 6.13
CA ARG A 123 -0.91 14.93 5.99
C ARG A 123 -0.49 15.47 7.35
N TYR A 124 0.61 14.93 7.88
CA TYR A 124 1.10 15.28 9.22
C TYR A 124 2.36 16.15 9.20
N TRP A 125 2.95 16.38 8.02
CA TRP A 125 4.17 17.16 7.78
C TRP A 125 3.93 18.57 7.25
N GLN A 126 2.66 18.95 7.12
CA GLN A 126 2.24 20.25 6.58
C GLN A 126 0.89 20.66 7.16
N GLU A 127 0.49 21.88 6.85
CA GLU A 127 -0.79 22.44 7.22
C GLU A 127 -1.95 21.62 6.63
N PRO A 128 -3.11 21.59 7.31
CA PRO A 128 -4.33 20.98 6.75
C PRO A 128 -4.66 21.55 5.38
N ASP A 129 -5.11 20.70 4.46
CA ASP A 129 -5.51 21.14 3.12
C ASP A 129 -6.80 21.98 3.17
N GLY A 130 -7.12 22.66 2.08
CA GLY A 130 -8.31 23.50 2.02
C GLY A 130 -9.62 22.79 2.36
N GLU A 131 -9.75 21.49 2.09
CA GLU A 131 -10.96 20.72 2.41
C GLU A 131 -11.03 20.38 3.91
N ASP A 132 -9.90 20.07 4.55
CA ASP A 132 -9.83 19.89 6.00
C ASP A 132 -10.12 21.21 6.75
N VAL A 133 -9.64 22.34 6.24
CA VAL A 133 -9.95 23.69 6.76
C VAL A 133 -11.43 24.00 6.60
N LEU A 134 -12.00 23.75 5.41
CA LEU A 134 -13.42 23.93 5.14
C LEU A 134 -14.29 23.07 6.07
N ALA A 135 -13.94 21.79 6.22
CA ALA A 135 -14.67 20.86 7.07
C ALA A 135 -14.59 21.22 8.56
N ALA A 136 -13.49 21.84 9.00
CA ALA A 136 -13.31 22.33 10.37
C ALA A 136 -14.13 23.60 10.68
N SER A 137 -14.59 24.34 9.66
CA SER A 137 -15.42 25.54 9.86
C SER A 137 -16.72 25.23 10.59
N ALA A 138 -17.17 26.13 11.45
CA ALA A 138 -18.37 25.91 12.27
C ALA A 138 -19.65 25.59 11.44
N PRO A 139 -19.95 26.29 10.32
CA PRO A 139 -21.12 25.99 9.50
C PRO A 139 -21.06 24.58 8.89
N VAL A 140 -19.92 24.21 8.29
CA VAL A 140 -19.78 22.91 7.63
C VAL A 140 -19.74 21.78 8.65
N ARG A 141 -19.02 21.93 9.77
CA ARG A 141 -18.99 20.94 10.85
C ARG A 141 -20.38 20.67 11.43
N HIS A 142 -21.21 21.70 11.55
CA HIS A 142 -22.60 21.53 11.97
C HIS A 142 -23.41 20.71 10.94
N ALA A 143 -23.34 21.08 9.66
CA ALA A 143 -24.03 20.37 8.59
C ALA A 143 -23.53 18.92 8.39
N LEU A 144 -22.25 18.63 8.67
CA LEU A 144 -21.69 17.26 8.63
C LEU A 144 -22.27 16.34 9.72
N HIS A 145 -22.89 16.87 10.77
CA HIS A 145 -23.45 16.06 11.85
C HIS A 145 -24.48 15.04 11.35
N ARG A 146 -25.38 15.45 10.44
CA ARG A 146 -26.39 14.55 9.86
C ARG A 146 -25.77 13.44 9.00
N VAL A 147 -24.63 13.71 8.37
CA VAL A 147 -23.87 12.71 7.58
C VAL A 147 -23.19 11.72 8.51
N ALA A 148 -22.62 12.19 9.62
CA ALA A 148 -22.03 11.35 10.65
C ALA A 148 -23.09 10.44 11.31
N GLU A 149 -24.28 10.96 11.62
CA GLU A 149 -25.40 10.15 12.13
C GLU A 149 -25.85 9.09 11.12
N HIS A 150 -26.03 9.46 9.85
CA HIS A 150 -26.39 8.53 8.79
C HIS A 150 -25.35 7.42 8.59
N LEU A 151 -24.07 7.79 8.65
CA LEU A 151 -22.95 6.86 8.54
C LEU A 151 -22.91 5.88 9.72
N LEU A 152 -22.99 6.36 10.96
CA LEU A 152 -22.88 5.54 12.16
C LEU A 152 -24.14 4.68 12.40
N ALA A 153 -25.29 5.05 11.83
CA ALA A 153 -26.48 4.22 11.79
C ALA A 153 -26.38 3.05 10.80
N SER A 154 -25.42 3.07 9.87
CA SER A 154 -25.22 2.02 8.87
C SER A 154 -24.56 0.78 9.47
N PRO A 155 -25.03 -0.45 9.16
CA PRO A 155 -24.37 -1.68 9.59
C PRO A 155 -22.94 -1.81 9.04
N LEU A 156 -22.59 -1.06 7.97
CA LEU A 156 -21.25 -1.06 7.39
C LEU A 156 -20.19 -0.47 8.34
N ALA A 157 -20.59 0.35 9.33
CA ALA A 157 -19.70 0.90 10.35
C ALA A 157 -19.56 0.00 11.59
N ALA A 158 -20.29 -1.11 11.67
CA ALA A 158 -20.36 -1.95 12.88
C ALA A 158 -19.00 -2.50 13.32
N TRP A 159 -18.08 -2.72 12.38
CA TRP A 159 -16.75 -3.25 12.69
C TRP A 159 -15.76 -2.20 13.21
N TRP A 160 -16.10 -0.91 13.17
CA TRP A 160 -15.15 0.18 13.45
C TRP A 160 -14.69 0.26 14.89
N THR A 161 -15.53 -0.23 15.81
CA THR A 161 -15.23 -0.36 17.24
C THR A 161 -15.04 -1.83 17.65
N ALA A 162 -15.01 -2.75 16.68
CA ALA A 162 -14.83 -4.16 16.98
C ALA A 162 -13.36 -4.44 17.31
N PRO A 163 -13.10 -5.23 18.37
CA PRO A 163 -11.74 -5.54 18.82
C PRO A 163 -10.96 -6.35 17.79
N LEU A 164 -9.66 -6.50 18.03
CA LEU A 164 -8.77 -7.26 17.16
C LEU A 164 -9.24 -8.72 17.02
N ASN A 165 -9.60 -9.13 15.80
CA ASN A 165 -9.78 -10.55 15.49
C ASN A 165 -8.41 -11.20 15.20
N VAL A 166 -7.81 -11.80 16.22
CA VAL A 166 -6.50 -12.47 16.17
C VAL A 166 -6.44 -13.56 15.09
N ALA A 167 -7.56 -14.25 14.84
CA ALA A 167 -7.59 -15.35 13.89
C ALA A 167 -7.51 -14.88 12.43
N GLU A 168 -7.92 -13.66 12.12
CA GLU A 168 -8.02 -13.14 10.76
C GLU A 168 -7.15 -11.91 10.54
N GLN A 169 -5.86 -12.05 10.87
CA GLN A 169 -4.85 -11.02 10.66
C GLN A 169 -4.04 -11.28 9.39
N TRP A 170 -3.92 -10.26 8.55
CA TRP A 170 -3.25 -10.34 7.25
C TRP A 170 -2.19 -9.26 7.12
N THR A 171 -0.99 -9.66 6.75
CA THR A 171 0.07 -8.74 6.30
C THR A 171 -0.07 -8.52 4.80
N VAL A 172 0.06 -7.27 4.37
CA VAL A 172 0.00 -6.87 2.96
C VAL A 172 1.36 -6.31 2.55
N THR A 173 1.87 -6.75 1.41
CA THR A 173 3.13 -6.25 0.83
C THR A 173 2.89 -5.84 -0.61
N PHE A 174 3.10 -4.56 -0.92
CA PHE A 174 2.98 -4.05 -2.29
C PHE A 174 4.21 -4.40 -3.12
N VAL A 175 4.01 -4.73 -4.41
CA VAL A 175 5.05 -5.31 -5.27
C VAL A 175 5.93 -4.25 -5.96
N ASP A 176 5.41 -3.04 -6.17
CA ASP A 176 6.13 -1.96 -6.86
C ASP A 176 6.94 -1.05 -5.91
N GLU A 177 6.87 -1.31 -4.60
CA GLU A 177 7.81 -0.73 -3.64
C GLU A 177 9.08 -1.58 -3.63
N ASP A 178 10.27 -0.95 -3.56
CA ASP A 178 11.46 -1.63 -3.06
C ASP A 178 11.03 -2.39 -1.81
N PRO A 179 11.32 -3.70 -1.66
CA PRO A 179 10.77 -4.48 -0.57
C PRO A 179 11.08 -3.77 0.74
N ARG A 180 10.07 -3.11 1.34
CA ARG A 180 10.08 -2.80 2.77
C ARG A 180 10.47 -4.13 3.40
N PRO A 181 11.53 -4.17 4.24
CA PRO A 181 12.10 -5.43 4.67
C PRO A 181 10.98 -6.36 5.08
N GLN A 182 10.85 -7.47 4.33
CA GLN A 182 10.03 -8.61 4.73
C GLN A 182 10.28 -8.82 6.21
N VAL A 183 9.21 -9.04 7.00
CA VAL A 183 9.24 -9.58 8.38
C VAL A 183 10.66 -9.50 8.91
N SER A 184 11.04 -8.32 9.41
CA SER A 184 12.44 -7.94 9.59
C SER A 184 13.29 -9.17 9.92
N ALA A 185 14.33 -9.45 9.12
CA ALA A 185 15.25 -10.54 9.45
C ALA A 185 15.86 -10.36 10.86
N LYS A 186 15.76 -9.15 11.43
CA LYS A 186 16.02 -8.83 12.83
C LYS A 186 14.76 -9.06 13.67
N ARG A 187 14.93 -9.66 14.84
CA ARG A 187 13.84 -9.88 15.79
C ARG A 187 13.21 -8.55 16.20
N ALA A 188 11.91 -8.55 16.52
CA ALA A 188 11.17 -7.39 16.98
C ALA A 188 11.88 -6.66 18.13
N VAL A 189 12.50 -7.41 19.05
CA VAL A 189 13.27 -6.86 20.17
C VAL A 189 14.48 -6.02 19.70
N ASP A 190 15.18 -6.48 18.66
CA ASP A 190 16.36 -5.80 18.13
C ASP A 190 15.94 -4.54 17.36
N THR A 191 14.84 -4.63 16.60
CA THR A 191 14.23 -3.50 15.88
C THR A 191 13.78 -2.40 16.84
N LEU A 192 13.09 -2.76 17.92
CA LEU A 192 12.61 -1.81 18.94
C LEU A 192 13.77 -1.14 19.69
N ALA A 193 14.80 -1.91 20.09
CA ALA A 193 15.97 -1.35 20.75
C ALA A 193 16.72 -0.36 19.84
N GLN A 194 16.90 -0.70 18.57
CA GLN A 194 17.52 0.18 17.58
C GLN A 194 16.68 1.44 17.35
N TRP A 195 15.37 1.29 17.21
CA TRP A 195 14.44 2.42 17.04
C TRP A 195 14.51 3.40 18.19
N ARG A 196 14.46 2.92 19.45
CA ARG A 196 14.52 3.79 20.63
C ARG A 196 15.80 4.63 20.68
N LEU A 197 16.95 4.01 20.40
CA LEU A 197 18.23 4.72 20.34
C LEU A 197 18.23 5.79 19.23
N ALA A 198 17.65 5.48 18.07
CA ALA A 198 17.55 6.42 16.96
C ALA A 198 16.67 7.63 17.31
N ILE A 199 15.50 7.43 17.93
CA ILE A 199 14.61 8.52 18.34
C ILE A 199 15.28 9.43 19.39
N MET A 200 15.97 8.86 20.39
CA MET A 200 16.67 9.64 21.40
C MET A 200 17.82 10.46 20.82
N ALA A 201 18.57 9.89 19.88
CA ALA A 201 19.64 10.58 19.16
C ALA A 201 19.08 11.72 18.30
N GLU A 202 18.03 11.43 17.54
CA GLU A 202 17.31 12.40 16.69
C GLU A 202 16.75 13.57 17.50
N GLU A 203 16.18 13.33 18.68
CA GLU A 203 15.70 14.41 19.56
C GLU A 203 16.86 15.30 20.06
N THR A 204 17.99 14.68 20.42
CA THR A 204 19.18 15.41 20.88
C THR A 204 19.80 16.25 19.76
N ASP A 205 19.91 15.68 18.56
CA ASP A 205 20.42 16.37 17.37
C ASP A 205 19.46 17.49 16.94
N ALA A 206 18.15 17.24 16.98
CA ALA A 206 17.13 18.24 16.68
C ALA A 206 17.21 19.45 17.62
N ALA A 207 17.31 19.21 18.93
CA ALA A 207 17.39 20.28 19.93
C ALA A 207 18.62 21.17 19.80
N THR A 208 19.69 20.68 19.16
CA THR A 208 20.96 21.40 19.02
C THR A 208 21.16 22.02 17.63
N GLN A 209 20.64 21.39 16.58
CA GLN A 209 20.96 21.74 15.19
C GLN A 209 19.80 22.40 14.42
N ARG A 210 18.55 22.23 14.87
CA ARG A 210 17.37 22.74 14.16
C ARG A 210 16.95 24.14 14.60
N PRO A 211 16.24 24.89 13.75
CA PRO A 211 15.64 26.15 14.17
C PRO A 211 14.72 25.97 15.38
N ALA A 212 14.77 26.92 16.31
CA ALA A 212 13.87 26.94 17.46
C ALA A 212 12.51 27.61 17.13
N ASP A 213 12.44 28.34 16.01
CA ASP A 213 11.20 28.92 15.51
C ASP A 213 10.35 27.83 14.86
N PRO A 214 9.18 27.47 15.42
CA PRO A 214 8.34 26.40 14.88
C PRO A 214 7.79 26.72 13.48
N THR A 215 7.80 28.00 13.06
CA THR A 215 7.36 28.43 11.73
C THR A 215 8.44 28.30 10.65
N ALA A 216 9.68 27.94 11.04
CA ALA A 216 10.77 27.77 10.11
C ALA A 216 10.45 26.72 9.04
N ASN A 217 10.99 26.91 7.82
CA ASN A 217 10.80 25.96 6.74
C ASN A 217 11.71 24.72 6.90
N TRP A 218 11.40 23.90 7.89
CA TRP A 218 12.09 22.66 8.21
C TRP A 218 11.06 21.53 8.31
N SER A 219 11.44 20.33 7.89
CA SER A 219 10.63 19.11 8.01
C SER A 219 11.54 17.93 8.31
N GLY A 220 11.01 16.88 8.93
CA GLY A 220 11.74 15.69 9.30
C GLY A 220 10.84 14.47 9.44
N GLU A 221 11.24 13.57 10.32
CA GLU A 221 10.41 12.42 10.65
C GLU A 221 9.19 12.88 11.45
N TRP A 222 7.97 12.58 11.01
CA TRP A 222 6.73 13.02 11.69
C TRP A 222 5.90 11.87 12.27
N TRP A 223 6.25 10.62 11.97
CA TRP A 223 5.53 9.41 12.43
C TRP A 223 5.59 9.28 13.97
N SER A 224 4.49 8.78 14.55
CA SER A 224 4.42 8.32 15.96
C SER A 224 4.03 6.84 16.11
N ARG A 225 3.71 6.17 15.00
CA ARG A 225 3.50 4.71 14.94
C ARG A 225 4.76 3.91 15.35
N PRO A 226 4.62 2.61 15.64
CA PRO A 226 5.74 1.70 15.81
C PRO A 226 6.64 1.63 14.56
N PRO A 227 7.92 1.27 14.72
CA PRO A 227 8.88 1.25 13.61
C PRO A 227 8.45 0.28 12.50
N SER A 228 8.65 0.70 11.25
CA SER A 228 8.25 -0.04 10.03
C SER A 228 8.94 -1.40 9.86
N GLY A 229 10.02 -1.67 10.62
CA GLY A 229 10.65 -2.99 10.66
C GLY A 229 9.86 -4.05 11.43
N LEU A 230 8.81 -3.68 12.17
CA LEU A 230 7.95 -4.65 12.84
C LEU A 230 6.95 -5.26 11.87
N THR A 231 6.51 -6.49 12.17
CA THR A 231 5.37 -7.07 11.46
C THR A 231 4.13 -6.22 11.75
N ASN A 232 3.41 -5.86 10.68
CA ASN A 232 2.10 -5.26 10.76
C ASN A 232 1.05 -6.17 10.10
N SER A 233 -0.21 -6.02 10.53
CA SER A 233 -1.34 -6.72 9.94
C SER A 233 -2.63 -5.95 10.07
N THR A 234 -3.60 -6.30 9.24
CA THR A 234 -4.95 -5.75 9.27
C THR A 234 -6.00 -6.85 9.22
N ARG A 235 -7.26 -6.54 9.55
CA ARG A 235 -8.38 -7.47 9.36
C ARG A 235 -8.71 -7.68 7.89
N ALA A 236 -9.49 -8.73 7.59
CA ALA A 236 -10.10 -8.96 6.28
C ALA A 236 -11.53 -8.40 6.20
N LEU A 237 -11.87 -7.84 5.04
CA LEU A 237 -13.23 -7.40 4.68
C LEU A 237 -13.89 -8.40 3.71
N GLY A 238 -13.88 -9.68 4.08
CA GLY A 238 -14.45 -10.75 3.25
C GLY A 238 -13.85 -10.79 1.84
N SER A 239 -14.70 -10.69 0.80
CA SER A 239 -14.28 -10.73 -0.61
C SER A 239 -13.48 -9.51 -1.06
N ARG A 240 -13.46 -8.43 -0.29
CA ARG A 240 -12.65 -7.22 -0.56
C ARG A 240 -11.19 -7.37 -0.13
N GLY A 241 -10.85 -8.46 0.56
CA GLY A 241 -9.50 -8.70 1.06
C GLY A 241 -9.16 -7.88 2.31
N PRO A 242 -7.89 -7.87 2.73
CA PRO A 242 -7.43 -7.13 3.91
C PRO A 242 -7.61 -5.61 3.77
N THR A 243 -7.93 -4.90 4.86
CA THR A 243 -8.04 -3.43 4.83
C THR A 243 -6.73 -2.76 4.44
N GLY A 244 -5.58 -3.38 4.72
CA GLY A 244 -4.25 -2.91 4.28
C GLY A 244 -4.02 -2.88 2.76
N LEU A 245 -4.95 -3.39 1.95
CA LEU A 245 -4.98 -3.14 0.50
C LEU A 245 -5.55 -1.75 0.15
N TRP A 246 -6.47 -1.26 0.99
CA TRP A 246 -7.32 -0.11 0.70
C TRP A 246 -6.90 1.14 1.47
N LEU A 247 -6.47 0.96 2.72
CA LEU A 247 -6.35 2.01 3.72
C LEU A 247 -4.89 2.18 4.11
N VAL A 248 -4.10 2.77 3.22
CA VAL A 248 -2.67 2.99 3.42
C VAL A 248 -2.40 4.48 3.41
N GLU A 249 -1.86 5.00 4.51
CA GLU A 249 -1.35 6.36 4.54
C GLU A 249 -0.12 6.48 3.65
N ASP A 250 0.01 7.62 2.96
CA ASP A 250 1.10 7.88 2.02
C ASP A 250 1.24 6.83 0.91
N GLY A 251 0.11 6.28 0.44
CA GLY A 251 0.09 5.34 -0.68
C GLY A 251 0.55 5.98 -2.00
N PHE A 252 1.32 5.23 -2.79
CA PHE A 252 1.86 5.69 -4.08
C PHE A 252 1.09 5.13 -5.29
N GLY A 253 -0.19 4.77 -5.11
CA GLY A 253 -1.01 4.21 -6.18
C GLY A 253 -0.57 2.81 -6.60
N GLN A 254 -0.29 1.96 -5.62
CA GLN A 254 0.22 0.61 -5.84
C GLN A 254 -0.80 -0.24 -6.60
N LEU A 255 -0.33 -0.96 -7.63
CA LEU A 255 -1.20 -1.73 -8.53
C LEU A 255 -1.28 -3.21 -8.18
N GLU A 256 -0.37 -3.69 -7.34
CA GLU A 256 -0.23 -5.11 -7.02
C GLU A 256 0.25 -5.29 -5.57
N ALA A 257 -0.34 -6.26 -4.89
CA ALA A 257 -0.01 -6.62 -3.52
C ALA A 257 -0.07 -8.13 -3.28
N VAL A 258 0.74 -8.60 -2.34
CA VAL A 258 0.68 -9.95 -1.79
C VAL A 258 0.17 -9.86 -0.35
N ALA A 259 -0.93 -10.54 -0.08
CA ALA A 259 -1.51 -10.68 1.24
C ALA A 259 -1.19 -12.06 1.82
N GLN A 260 -0.71 -12.11 3.06
CA GLN A 260 -0.42 -13.35 3.78
C GLN A 260 -1.08 -13.33 5.16
N ARG A 261 -1.79 -14.41 5.49
CA ARG A 261 -2.40 -14.56 6.81
C ARG A 261 -1.31 -14.85 7.85
N LEU A 262 -1.36 -14.16 8.97
CA LEU A 262 -0.46 -14.39 10.10
C LEU A 262 -0.93 -15.56 10.96
N GLN A 263 0.03 -16.25 11.56
CA GLN A 263 -0.23 -17.22 12.61
C GLN A 263 0.16 -16.60 13.95
N ALA A 264 -0.83 -15.99 14.60
CA ALA A 264 -0.66 -15.39 15.92
C ALA A 264 -0.74 -16.48 17.02
N PRO A 265 0.11 -16.42 18.06
CA PRO A 265 0.01 -17.29 19.23
C PRO A 265 -1.31 -17.09 20.01
N ASP A 266 -1.69 -18.07 20.82
CA ASP A 266 -2.78 -17.93 21.78
C ASP A 266 -2.35 -17.03 22.98
N ASN A 267 -3.32 -16.48 23.71
CA ASN A 267 -3.13 -15.71 24.95
C ASN A 267 -2.24 -14.46 24.81
N LEU A 268 -2.55 -13.61 23.84
CA LEU A 268 -1.82 -12.37 23.57
C LEU A 268 -2.34 -11.21 24.42
N ARG A 269 -1.43 -10.35 24.90
CA ARG A 269 -1.76 -9.07 25.54
C ARG A 269 -1.85 -8.00 24.47
N ILE A 270 -3.06 -7.65 24.07
CA ILE A 270 -3.32 -6.67 23.01
C ILE A 270 -3.76 -5.36 23.65
N TYR A 271 -3.14 -4.25 23.26
CA TYR A 271 -3.65 -2.92 23.57
C TYR A 271 -4.43 -2.37 22.39
N GLU A 272 -5.65 -1.89 22.62
CA GLU A 272 -6.49 -1.30 21.57
C GLU A 272 -6.54 0.23 21.72
N ILE A 273 -6.27 0.91 20.62
CA ILE A 273 -6.44 2.35 20.48
C ILE A 273 -7.80 2.58 19.82
N ASP A 274 -8.80 2.89 20.63
CA ASP A 274 -10.19 3.13 20.21
C ASP A 274 -10.60 4.60 20.28
N SER A 275 -9.76 5.44 20.85
CA SER A 275 -10.07 6.83 21.19
C SER A 275 -8.81 7.67 21.41
N PRO A 276 -8.93 9.01 21.41
CA PRO A 276 -7.85 9.90 21.80
C PRO A 276 -7.34 9.64 23.22
N GLU A 277 -8.22 9.24 24.14
CA GLU A 277 -7.84 8.92 25.52
C GLU A 277 -7.03 7.63 25.62
N ALA A 278 -7.38 6.58 24.86
CA ALA A 278 -6.57 5.36 24.78
C ALA A 278 -5.16 5.67 24.24
N TRP A 279 -5.04 6.54 23.24
CA TRP A 279 -3.74 6.99 22.75
C TRP A 279 -2.94 7.79 23.81
N ALA A 280 -3.60 8.74 24.49
CA ALA A 280 -2.98 9.52 25.57
C ALA A 280 -2.51 8.62 26.72
N GLN A 281 -3.29 7.60 27.07
CA GLN A 281 -2.96 6.64 28.13
C GLN A 281 -1.68 5.86 27.81
N LEU A 282 -1.47 5.39 26.58
CA LEU A 282 -0.19 4.79 26.19
C LEU A 282 1.00 5.73 26.44
N CYS A 283 0.85 7.02 26.10
CA CYS A 283 1.89 8.01 26.31
C CYS A 283 2.16 8.27 27.80
N ARG A 284 1.14 8.22 28.67
CA ARG A 284 1.32 8.33 30.13
C ARG A 284 2.04 7.13 30.72
N GLU A 285 1.83 5.94 30.15
CA GLU A 285 2.44 4.72 30.68
C GLU A 285 3.94 4.66 30.46
N GLN A 286 4.39 4.85 29.21
CA GLN A 286 5.79 4.86 28.81
C GLN A 286 5.94 5.75 27.57
N SER A 287 6.77 6.79 27.66
CA SER A 287 6.94 7.75 26.57
C SER A 287 8.39 8.16 26.33
N LEU A 288 8.63 8.65 25.11
CA LEU A 288 9.82 9.37 24.71
C LEU A 288 9.42 10.81 24.39
N GLU A 289 10.20 11.77 24.88
CA GLU A 289 10.06 13.16 24.45
C GLU A 289 10.60 13.33 23.04
N VAL A 290 9.83 14.02 22.20
CA VAL A 290 10.12 14.26 20.79
C VAL A 290 9.85 15.73 20.41
N THR A 291 10.00 16.62 21.39
CA THR A 291 9.64 18.04 21.30
C THR A 291 10.37 18.73 20.16
N ALA A 292 11.70 18.62 20.10
CA ALA A 292 12.52 19.29 19.10
C ALA A 292 12.44 18.58 17.75
N SER A 293 12.43 17.25 17.75
CA SER A 293 12.42 16.44 16.53
C SER A 293 11.13 16.60 15.72
N LYS A 294 9.97 16.69 16.38
CA LYS A 294 8.66 16.85 15.73
C LYS A 294 8.16 18.29 15.64
N LEU A 295 8.91 19.25 16.20
CA LEU A 295 8.48 20.64 16.40
C LEU A 295 7.74 21.23 15.20
N HIS A 296 8.40 21.23 14.03
CA HIS A 296 7.93 21.95 12.85
C HIS A 296 6.72 21.27 12.20
N ASP A 297 6.81 19.96 11.95
CA ASP A 297 5.74 19.20 11.29
C ASP A 297 4.47 19.17 12.15
N TRP A 298 4.61 18.90 13.46
CA TRP A 298 3.46 18.86 14.36
C TRP A 298 2.90 20.25 14.68
N TYR A 299 3.73 21.30 14.65
CA TYR A 299 3.24 22.67 14.70
C TYR A 299 2.39 23.00 13.47
N ARG A 300 2.83 22.65 12.25
CA ARG A 300 2.06 22.91 11.02
C ARG A 300 0.71 22.20 11.01
N THR A 301 0.69 20.92 11.40
CA THR A 301 -0.55 20.13 11.35
C THR A 301 -1.54 20.50 12.46
N THR A 302 -1.07 20.89 13.67
CA THR A 302 -1.95 21.17 14.83
C THR A 302 -2.12 22.64 15.20
N GLY A 303 -1.20 23.51 14.76
CA GLY A 303 -1.09 24.90 15.23
C GLY A 303 -0.56 25.07 16.66
N ARG A 304 -0.28 23.97 17.39
CA ARG A 304 0.20 24.03 18.77
C ARG A 304 1.72 24.11 18.83
N HIS A 305 2.22 25.03 19.66
CA HIS A 305 3.61 25.06 20.08
C HIS A 305 3.72 24.62 21.54
N GLY A 306 4.54 23.60 21.82
CA GLY A 306 4.72 23.09 23.17
C GLY A 306 5.53 21.79 23.18
N ARG A 307 5.55 21.11 24.32
CA ARG A 307 6.27 19.84 24.48
C ARG A 307 5.45 18.67 23.94
N TRP A 308 6.16 17.71 23.39
CA TRP A 308 5.59 16.58 22.65
C TRP A 308 6.17 15.25 23.10
N VAL A 309 5.32 14.23 23.17
CA VAL A 309 5.73 12.85 23.46
C VAL A 309 5.11 11.85 22.48
N ILE A 310 5.75 10.70 22.33
CA ILE A 310 5.20 9.49 21.70
C ILE A 310 5.34 8.29 22.64
N PRO A 311 4.57 7.22 22.44
CA PRO A 311 4.75 5.99 23.21
C PRO A 311 6.15 5.39 23.03
N ASP A 312 6.77 4.92 24.11
CA ASP A 312 8.05 4.18 24.05
C ASP A 312 7.78 2.71 23.71
N TRP A 313 7.68 2.40 22.42
CA TRP A 313 7.39 1.05 21.93
C TRP A 313 8.36 -0.02 22.44
N ALA A 314 9.61 0.36 22.70
CA ALA A 314 10.63 -0.56 23.17
C ALA A 314 10.47 -0.91 24.64
N LEU A 315 9.78 -0.10 25.44
CA LEU A 315 9.36 -0.46 26.79
C LEU A 315 7.97 -1.11 26.81
N LEU A 316 7.05 -0.64 25.96
CA LEU A 316 5.68 -1.18 25.88
C LEU A 316 5.62 -2.65 25.45
N LYS A 317 6.62 -3.14 24.71
CA LYS A 317 6.73 -4.57 24.34
C LYS A 317 6.72 -5.53 25.55
N ASP A 318 7.14 -5.04 26.73
CA ASP A 318 7.19 -5.86 27.94
C ASP A 318 5.78 -6.04 28.54
N LYS A 319 4.86 -5.13 28.23
CA LYS A 319 3.44 -5.16 28.65
C LYS A 319 2.51 -5.75 27.59
N TYR A 320 2.76 -5.46 26.32
CA TYR A 320 1.86 -5.80 25.22
C TYR A 320 2.59 -6.59 24.15
N ASP A 321 1.93 -7.63 23.65
CA ASP A 321 2.40 -8.43 22.52
C ASP A 321 2.07 -7.74 21.18
N ALA A 322 0.98 -6.96 21.13
CA ALA A 322 0.56 -6.20 19.97
C ALA A 322 -0.23 -4.94 20.37
N VAL A 323 -0.23 -3.95 19.49
CA VAL A 323 -1.05 -2.74 19.62
C VAL A 323 -1.88 -2.59 18.36
N HIS A 324 -3.20 -2.51 18.52
CA HIS A 324 -4.17 -2.42 17.44
C HIS A 324 -4.81 -1.03 17.42
N LEU A 325 -4.76 -0.35 16.28
CA LEU A 325 -5.52 0.88 16.06
C LEU A 325 -6.85 0.54 15.40
N THR A 326 -7.96 0.70 16.11
CA THR A 326 -9.28 0.47 15.51
C THR A 326 -9.59 1.54 14.45
N MET A 327 -10.50 1.26 13.52
CA MET A 327 -10.96 2.27 12.55
C MET A 327 -11.60 3.48 13.24
N GLY A 328 -12.41 3.26 14.28
CA GLY A 328 -13.01 4.36 15.06
C GLY A 328 -11.97 5.19 15.80
N GLY A 329 -10.95 4.54 16.36
CA GLY A 329 -9.79 5.19 16.96
C GLY A 329 -9.04 6.05 15.95
N TYR A 330 -8.74 5.52 14.77
CA TYR A 330 -8.11 6.29 13.70
C TYR A 330 -8.91 7.56 13.34
N LEU A 331 -10.19 7.41 13.02
CA LEU A 331 -11.02 8.52 12.54
C LEU A 331 -11.21 9.64 13.57
N SER A 332 -11.19 9.29 14.86
CA SER A 332 -11.35 10.24 15.97
C SER A 332 -10.03 10.84 16.48
N THR A 333 -8.90 10.20 16.20
CA THR A 333 -7.61 10.49 16.87
C THR A 333 -6.53 11.03 15.92
N ALA A 334 -6.49 10.53 14.69
CA ALA A 334 -5.39 10.82 13.76
C ALA A 334 -5.34 12.31 13.36
N GLY A 335 -4.15 12.91 13.48
CA GLY A 335 -3.89 14.30 13.08
C GLY A 335 -4.44 15.36 14.04
N CYS A 336 -4.88 14.96 15.23
CA CYS A 336 -5.29 15.88 16.30
C CYS A 336 -4.15 16.13 17.28
N GLU A 337 -4.16 17.31 17.90
CA GLU A 337 -3.49 17.50 19.18
C GLU A 337 -4.22 16.75 20.28
N ILE A 338 -3.49 15.94 21.05
CA ILE A 338 -4.05 15.13 22.12
C ILE A 338 -3.28 15.46 23.40
N PRO A 339 -3.92 16.12 24.39
CA PRO A 339 -3.29 16.36 25.68
C PRO A 339 -2.99 15.05 26.41
N VAL A 340 -1.75 14.87 26.84
CA VAL A 340 -1.32 13.70 27.63
C VAL A 340 -1.44 14.03 29.12
N ASP A 341 -0.91 15.19 29.52
CA ASP A 341 -0.99 15.78 30.85
C ASP A 341 -0.94 17.32 30.77
N GLY A 342 -0.74 18.01 31.90
CA GLY A 342 -0.66 19.48 31.93
C GLY A 342 0.56 20.09 31.25
N THR A 343 1.50 19.28 30.78
CA THR A 343 2.78 19.69 30.15
C THR A 343 2.90 19.20 28.72
N PHE A 344 2.57 17.94 28.47
CA PHE A 344 2.81 17.26 27.21
C PHE A 344 1.53 17.01 26.42
N SER A 345 1.66 17.12 25.10
CA SER A 345 0.65 16.63 24.16
C SER A 345 1.31 15.61 23.21
N THR A 346 0.49 14.94 22.41
CA THR A 346 0.92 13.97 21.40
C THR A 346 0.05 14.08 20.16
N VAL A 347 0.50 13.47 19.06
CA VAL A 347 -0.25 13.34 17.81
C VAL A 347 -0.15 11.88 17.36
N LEU A 348 -1.28 11.24 17.07
CA LEU A 348 -1.30 9.97 16.34
C LEU A 348 -1.12 10.30 14.86
N ALA A 349 0.02 9.89 14.30
CA ALA A 349 0.42 10.21 12.94
C ALA A 349 1.09 9.00 12.28
N GLY A 350 0.63 8.69 11.07
CA GLY A 350 1.33 7.75 10.20
C GLY A 350 1.01 6.30 10.45
N TRP A 351 -0.18 6.04 10.99
CA TRP A 351 -0.65 4.72 11.37
C TRP A 351 -1.90 4.38 10.55
N ASP A 352 -1.77 3.39 9.69
CA ASP A 352 -2.85 2.91 8.83
C ASP A 352 -4.09 2.49 9.67
N PRO A 353 -5.32 2.85 9.26
CA PRO A 353 -6.52 2.48 10.00
C PRO A 353 -6.68 0.97 10.08
N ASP A 354 -7.15 0.49 11.23
CA ASP A 354 -7.30 -0.94 11.51
C ASP A 354 -5.98 -1.74 11.55
N ALA A 355 -4.83 -1.08 11.47
CA ALA A 355 -3.54 -1.77 11.51
C ALA A 355 -3.11 -2.11 12.93
N THR A 356 -2.56 -3.31 13.04
CA THR A 356 -1.97 -3.87 14.25
C THR A 356 -0.47 -3.98 14.06
N TYR A 357 0.29 -3.46 15.02
CA TYR A 357 1.73 -3.68 15.09
C TYR A 357 2.04 -4.73 16.15
N TRP A 358 2.85 -5.70 15.76
CA TRP A 358 3.29 -6.78 16.64
C TRP A 358 4.62 -6.38 17.29
N LEU A 359 4.62 -6.24 18.62
CA LEU A 359 5.82 -5.87 19.40
C LEU A 359 6.72 -7.08 19.70
N ARG A 360 6.37 -8.24 19.12
CA ARG A 360 7.07 -9.52 19.19
C ARG A 360 7.14 -10.17 17.81
N ASP A 361 7.98 -11.19 17.69
CA ASP A 361 8.06 -11.97 16.47
C ASP A 361 6.78 -12.78 16.25
N VAL A 362 6.15 -12.55 15.11
CA VAL A 362 5.04 -13.35 14.56
C VAL A 362 5.38 -13.73 13.13
N VAL A 363 5.03 -14.96 12.75
CA VAL A 363 5.37 -15.51 11.45
C VAL A 363 4.13 -15.55 10.55
N PRO A 364 4.28 -15.30 9.23
CA PRO A 364 3.25 -15.67 8.27
C PRO A 364 2.92 -17.15 8.39
N GLY A 365 1.64 -17.50 8.24
CA GLY A 365 1.21 -18.88 8.21
C GLY A 365 1.84 -19.64 7.03
N ALA A 366 1.81 -20.97 7.10
CA ALA A 366 2.35 -21.84 6.05
C ALA A 366 1.57 -21.77 4.71
N GLU A 367 0.45 -21.06 4.69
CA GLU A 367 -0.38 -20.87 3.50
C GLU A 367 0.32 -19.99 2.45
N ALA A 368 0.09 -20.31 1.18
CA ALA A 368 0.60 -19.49 0.08
C ALA A 368 -0.05 -18.10 0.12
N GLY A 369 0.76 -17.05 -0.09
CA GLY A 369 0.25 -15.70 -0.20
C GLY A 369 -0.74 -15.53 -1.35
N GLN A 370 -1.74 -14.69 -1.11
CA GLN A 370 -2.75 -14.29 -2.07
C GLN A 370 -2.26 -13.07 -2.84
N THR A 371 -2.31 -13.10 -4.17
CA THR A 371 -1.97 -11.94 -4.99
C THR A 371 -3.23 -11.17 -5.35
N TRP A 372 -3.17 -9.86 -5.14
CA TRP A 372 -4.24 -8.91 -5.38
C TRP A 372 -3.77 -7.88 -6.41
N LEU A 373 -4.64 -7.55 -7.37
CA LEU A 373 -4.40 -6.49 -8.34
C LEU A 373 -5.45 -5.39 -8.19
N GLN A 374 -5.00 -4.14 -8.28
CA GLN A 374 -5.90 -3.00 -8.38
C GLN A 374 -6.55 -3.00 -9.77
N ASP A 375 -7.86 -2.81 -9.80
CA ASP A 375 -8.62 -2.65 -11.02
C ASP A 375 -8.20 -1.36 -11.74
N GLN A 376 -7.98 -1.41 -13.05
CA GLN A 376 -7.59 -0.21 -13.80
C GLN A 376 -8.77 0.72 -14.08
N GLU A 377 -10.00 0.20 -13.97
CA GLU A 377 -11.24 0.92 -14.23
C GLU A 377 -11.89 1.49 -12.96
N GLY A 378 -11.33 1.23 -11.77
CA GLY A 378 -11.89 1.72 -10.50
C GLY A 378 -11.03 1.38 -9.29
N PRO A 379 -11.40 1.83 -8.08
CA PRO A 379 -10.56 1.68 -6.88
C PRO A 379 -10.52 0.25 -6.32
N ALA A 380 -11.10 -0.74 -7.01
CA ALA A 380 -11.34 -2.06 -6.47
C ALA A 380 -10.11 -2.98 -6.54
N TRP A 381 -9.94 -3.84 -5.55
CA TRP A 381 -8.94 -4.92 -5.58
C TRP A 381 -9.57 -6.25 -6.00
N LYS A 382 -8.90 -6.96 -6.91
CA LYS A 382 -9.32 -8.28 -7.42
C LYS A 382 -8.31 -9.35 -7.00
N LEU A 383 -8.80 -10.39 -6.33
CA LEU A 383 -8.00 -11.57 -6.00
C LEU A 383 -7.66 -12.34 -7.29
N GLN A 384 -6.37 -12.46 -7.60
CA GLN A 384 -5.86 -13.20 -8.75
C GLN A 384 -5.44 -14.64 -8.40
N GLY A 385 -5.59 -15.04 -7.13
CA GLY A 385 -5.05 -16.30 -6.61
C GLY A 385 -3.54 -16.23 -6.38
N SER A 386 -2.84 -17.37 -6.43
CA SER A 386 -1.39 -17.47 -6.22
C SER A 386 -0.60 -17.25 -7.52
N ARG A 387 -0.55 -16.02 -8.03
CA ARG A 387 0.13 -15.71 -9.31
C ARG A 387 1.21 -14.64 -9.13
N ARG A 388 2.45 -14.96 -9.54
CA ARG A 388 3.63 -14.09 -9.38
C ARG A 388 3.83 -13.24 -10.64
N LYS A 389 4.04 -11.93 -10.51
CA LYS A 389 4.45 -11.02 -11.60
C LYS A 389 5.67 -11.56 -12.36
N SER A 390 5.72 -11.29 -13.66
CA SER A 390 6.90 -11.55 -14.50
C SER A 390 8.09 -10.70 -14.05
N LEU A 391 9.17 -11.34 -13.61
CA LEU A 391 10.42 -10.69 -13.16
C LEU A 391 11.24 -10.09 -14.32
N THR A 392 10.99 -10.53 -15.55
CA THR A 392 11.66 -10.04 -16.76
C THR A 392 10.88 -8.94 -17.50
N THR A 393 9.66 -8.64 -17.03
CA THR A 393 8.82 -7.49 -17.42
C THR A 393 8.83 -7.19 -18.93
N PRO A 394 8.38 -8.11 -19.80
CA PRO A 394 8.56 -8.00 -21.24
C PRO A 394 7.95 -6.73 -21.86
N ALA A 395 6.94 -6.14 -21.21
CA ALA A 395 6.29 -4.90 -21.64
C ALA A 395 7.16 -3.63 -21.47
N ARG A 396 8.13 -3.63 -20.55
CA ARG A 396 8.95 -2.44 -20.26
C ARG A 396 10.19 -2.38 -21.14
N SER A 397 10.54 -1.19 -21.64
CA SER A 397 11.81 -0.94 -22.35
C SER A 397 13.00 -0.93 -21.39
N ASP A 398 12.82 -0.33 -20.22
CA ASP A 398 13.76 -0.30 -19.12
C ASP A 398 13.69 -1.60 -18.32
N TRP A 399 14.84 -2.26 -18.15
CA TRP A 399 14.94 -3.43 -17.31
C TRP A 399 16.31 -3.52 -16.66
N SER A 400 16.30 -3.45 -15.34
CA SER A 400 17.42 -3.75 -14.46
C SER A 400 17.07 -4.96 -13.61
N TRP A 401 18.08 -5.73 -13.20
CA TRP A 401 17.89 -6.85 -12.28
C TRP A 401 18.70 -6.62 -10.99
N GLY A 402 18.03 -6.72 -9.84
CA GLY A 402 18.61 -6.66 -8.50
C GLY A 402 18.00 -7.66 -7.51
N HIS A 403 17.27 -8.67 -8.03
CA HIS A 403 16.47 -9.58 -7.20
C HIS A 403 17.26 -10.82 -6.75
N GLY A 404 17.64 -10.89 -5.47
CA GLY A 404 18.08 -12.12 -4.78
C GLY A 404 19.23 -12.90 -5.45
N ASP A 405 19.22 -14.23 -5.30
CA ASP A 405 20.29 -15.14 -5.79
C ASP A 405 20.26 -15.41 -7.32
N PHE A 406 19.55 -14.61 -8.11
CA PHE A 406 19.42 -14.83 -9.56
C PHE A 406 20.58 -14.20 -10.34
N ARG A 407 21.07 -14.92 -11.35
CA ARG A 407 21.95 -14.36 -12.38
C ARG A 407 21.09 -13.78 -13.50
N GLY A 408 21.07 -12.45 -13.64
CA GLY A 408 20.36 -11.75 -14.69
C GLY A 408 21.23 -11.42 -15.90
N GLN A 409 20.63 -11.48 -17.10
CA GLN A 409 21.26 -11.10 -18.36
C GLN A 409 20.24 -10.49 -19.32
N SER A 410 20.65 -9.46 -20.07
CA SER A 410 19.93 -8.89 -21.21
C SER A 410 20.83 -8.91 -22.44
N VAL A 411 20.35 -9.44 -23.55
CA VAL A 411 21.05 -9.38 -24.84
C VAL A 411 20.10 -8.89 -25.92
N MET A 412 20.66 -8.17 -26.90
CA MET A 412 19.91 -7.57 -27.98
C MET A 412 20.59 -7.84 -29.32
N ALA A 413 19.80 -8.03 -30.38
CA ALA A 413 20.26 -8.16 -31.76
C ALA A 413 19.33 -7.42 -32.71
N LEU A 414 19.90 -6.62 -33.62
CA LEU A 414 19.20 -6.09 -34.78
C LEU A 414 18.78 -7.24 -35.71
N LEU A 415 17.52 -7.22 -36.14
CA LEU A 415 16.94 -8.15 -37.11
C LEU A 415 16.88 -7.54 -38.53
N GLY A 416 16.72 -6.22 -38.64
CA GLY A 416 16.60 -5.50 -39.91
C GLY A 416 15.68 -4.28 -39.76
N THR A 417 15.07 -3.84 -40.86
CA THR A 417 14.15 -2.70 -40.88
C THR A 417 12.85 -2.99 -41.63
N GLY A 418 11.81 -2.17 -41.43
CA GLY A 418 10.56 -2.22 -42.21
C GLY A 418 9.37 -2.90 -41.51
N ASP A 419 8.16 -2.45 -41.86
CA ASP A 419 6.89 -2.96 -41.32
C ASP A 419 6.64 -4.44 -41.65
N GLU A 420 7.05 -4.91 -42.83
CA GLU A 420 6.90 -6.32 -43.21
C GLU A 420 7.72 -7.24 -42.29
N LEU A 421 8.93 -6.82 -41.91
CA LEU A 421 9.76 -7.53 -40.96
C LEU A 421 9.10 -7.51 -39.59
N TRP A 422 8.65 -6.34 -39.11
CA TRP A 422 7.96 -6.16 -37.84
C TRP A 422 6.77 -7.11 -37.68
N GLN A 423 5.87 -7.15 -38.65
CA GLN A 423 4.68 -8.01 -38.61
C GLN A 423 5.06 -9.49 -38.57
N ARG A 424 6.02 -9.91 -39.40
CA ARG A 424 6.48 -11.29 -39.45
C ARG A 424 7.12 -11.72 -38.12
N VAL A 425 8.06 -10.95 -37.59
CA VAL A 425 8.82 -11.34 -36.40
C VAL A 425 8.00 -11.18 -35.11
N GLY A 426 7.05 -10.24 -35.06
CA GLY A 426 6.06 -10.12 -34.00
C GLY A 426 5.12 -11.34 -33.93
N ALA A 427 4.66 -11.84 -35.08
CA ALA A 427 3.88 -13.08 -35.13
C ALA A 427 4.73 -14.33 -34.79
N ASP A 428 5.98 -14.39 -35.28
CA ASP A 428 6.89 -15.51 -35.05
C ASP A 428 7.30 -15.63 -33.57
N VAL A 429 7.55 -14.51 -32.87
CA VAL A 429 7.94 -14.55 -31.45
C VAL A 429 6.83 -15.14 -30.59
N LEU A 430 5.57 -14.77 -30.82
CA LEU A 430 4.40 -15.32 -30.12
C LEU A 430 4.08 -16.77 -30.51
N ARG A 431 4.81 -17.39 -31.44
CA ARG A 431 4.64 -18.80 -31.83
C ARG A 431 5.86 -19.64 -31.48
N TRP A 432 6.59 -19.24 -30.44
CA TRP A 432 7.78 -19.93 -29.94
C TRP A 432 8.88 -20.11 -31.01
N LYS A 433 8.90 -19.32 -32.09
CA LYS A 433 9.85 -19.52 -33.21
C LYS A 433 11.30 -19.31 -32.80
N VAL A 434 11.56 -18.44 -31.82
CA VAL A 434 12.91 -18.26 -31.25
C VAL A 434 13.43 -19.58 -30.65
N LYS A 435 12.61 -20.27 -29.85
CA LYS A 435 12.93 -21.57 -29.25
C LYS A 435 13.00 -22.66 -30.32
N THR A 436 11.98 -22.80 -31.16
CA THR A 436 11.88 -23.92 -32.11
C THR A 436 12.96 -23.88 -33.18
N ARG A 437 13.25 -22.71 -33.77
CA ARG A 437 14.37 -22.55 -34.71
C ARG A 437 15.74 -22.68 -34.06
N SER A 438 15.80 -22.67 -32.73
CA SER A 438 17.04 -22.90 -31.98
C SER A 438 17.22 -24.35 -31.53
N GLY A 439 16.40 -25.30 -32.03
CA GLY A 439 16.58 -26.74 -31.82
C GLY A 439 15.79 -27.32 -30.65
N PHE A 440 14.76 -26.62 -30.19
CA PHE A 440 13.82 -27.10 -29.18
C PHE A 440 12.50 -27.50 -29.85
N THR A 441 11.74 -28.40 -29.23
CA THR A 441 10.34 -28.64 -29.57
C THR A 441 9.47 -28.05 -28.47
N VAL A 442 8.33 -27.45 -28.81
CA VAL A 442 7.35 -26.95 -27.83
C VAL A 442 6.01 -27.61 -28.13
N ASP A 443 5.37 -28.18 -27.12
CA ASP A 443 4.14 -28.98 -27.23
C ASP A 443 2.86 -28.13 -27.21
N THR A 444 2.82 -27.06 -28.01
CA THR A 444 1.61 -26.23 -28.20
C THR A 444 1.31 -26.00 -29.67
N PRO A 445 0.04 -26.11 -30.10
CA PRO A 445 -0.37 -25.82 -31.48
C PRO A 445 -0.67 -24.33 -31.73
N GLY A 446 -0.81 -23.52 -30.67
CA GLY A 446 -1.32 -22.15 -30.73
C GLY A 446 -0.24 -21.06 -30.55
N PRO A 447 -0.63 -19.77 -30.70
CA PRO A 447 0.18 -18.67 -30.19
C PRO A 447 0.22 -18.72 -28.65
N VAL A 448 1.30 -18.18 -28.09
CA VAL A 448 1.55 -18.06 -26.65
C VAL A 448 0.36 -17.39 -25.98
N SER A 449 -0.17 -18.01 -24.93
CA SER A 449 -1.21 -17.44 -24.08
C SER A 449 -0.72 -17.29 -22.64
N GLU A 450 -1.06 -16.18 -21.98
CA GLU A 450 -0.68 -16.02 -20.56
C GLU A 450 -1.30 -17.11 -19.69
N GLY A 451 -0.50 -17.68 -18.78
CA GLY A 451 -0.89 -18.78 -17.90
C GLY A 451 -0.78 -20.17 -18.54
N GLU A 452 -0.47 -20.24 -19.84
CA GLU A 452 -0.27 -21.50 -20.56
C GLU A 452 0.94 -22.26 -19.99
N ARG A 453 0.74 -23.55 -19.69
CA ARG A 453 1.82 -24.46 -19.29
C ARG A 453 2.20 -25.34 -20.47
N VAL A 454 3.48 -25.32 -20.82
CA VAL A 454 4.02 -26.07 -21.96
C VAL A 454 5.30 -26.80 -21.54
N ASN A 455 5.58 -27.92 -22.18
CA ASN A 455 6.85 -28.60 -22.11
C ASN A 455 7.72 -28.22 -23.32
N VAL A 456 8.85 -27.58 -23.03
CA VAL A 456 9.90 -27.36 -24.01
C VAL A 456 10.84 -28.57 -23.98
N THR A 457 11.12 -29.20 -25.11
CA THR A 457 12.02 -30.35 -25.18
C THR A 457 13.31 -29.98 -25.89
N ALA A 458 14.43 -30.05 -25.19
CA ALA A 458 15.76 -29.93 -25.76
C ALA A 458 16.26 -31.32 -26.20
N SER A 459 16.70 -31.44 -27.45
CA SER A 459 17.32 -32.68 -27.97
C SER A 459 18.78 -32.42 -28.30
N PHE A 460 19.70 -33.03 -27.55
CA PHE A 460 21.14 -32.85 -27.75
C PHE A 460 21.88 -34.18 -27.60
N LEU A 461 22.63 -34.58 -28.63
CA LEU A 461 23.47 -35.80 -28.66
C LEU A 461 22.74 -37.09 -28.19
N GLY A 462 21.49 -37.28 -28.63
CA GLY A 462 20.69 -38.46 -28.28
C GLY A 462 19.98 -38.40 -26.92
N VAL A 463 20.22 -37.37 -26.11
CA VAL A 463 19.53 -37.14 -24.84
C VAL A 463 18.39 -36.13 -25.06
N LYS A 464 17.21 -36.46 -24.53
CA LYS A 464 16.04 -35.57 -24.50
C LYS A 464 15.83 -35.05 -23.07
N VAL A 465 15.79 -33.74 -22.93
CA VAL A 465 15.49 -33.06 -21.66
C VAL A 465 14.17 -32.32 -21.81
N VAL A 466 13.22 -32.63 -20.94
CA VAL A 466 11.91 -31.97 -20.90
C VAL A 466 11.97 -30.85 -19.87
N GLU A 467 11.60 -29.66 -20.30
CA GLU A 467 11.68 -28.39 -19.59
C GLU A 467 10.25 -27.85 -19.39
N PRO A 468 9.58 -28.17 -18.27
CA PRO A 468 8.24 -27.67 -18.00
C PRO A 468 8.30 -26.17 -17.66
N VAL A 469 7.46 -25.38 -18.32
CA VAL A 469 7.41 -23.92 -18.16
C VAL A 469 5.97 -23.42 -18.11
N GLU A 470 5.77 -22.22 -17.55
CA GLU A 470 4.50 -21.50 -17.55
C GLU A 470 4.69 -20.09 -18.08
N VAL A 471 3.87 -19.68 -19.05
CA VAL A 471 3.87 -18.32 -19.58
C VAL A 471 3.31 -17.37 -18.52
N VAL A 472 4.08 -16.36 -18.13
CA VAL A 472 3.74 -15.45 -17.03
C VAL A 472 3.36 -14.04 -17.48
N ALA A 473 3.74 -13.64 -18.70
CA ALA A 473 3.36 -12.37 -19.30
C ALA A 473 3.43 -12.44 -20.83
N VAL A 474 2.55 -11.74 -21.52
CA VAL A 474 2.53 -11.54 -22.97
C VAL A 474 2.31 -10.04 -23.23
N VAL A 475 3.07 -9.48 -24.16
CA VAL A 475 2.91 -8.10 -24.62
C VAL A 475 2.64 -8.09 -26.12
N ALA A 476 1.65 -7.32 -26.52
CA ALA A 476 1.30 -7.06 -27.91
C ALA A 476 0.93 -5.58 -28.08
N ALA A 477 1.95 -4.71 -28.05
CA ALA A 477 1.84 -3.27 -28.25
C ALA A 477 2.29 -2.87 -29.67
N ALA A 478 2.02 -1.62 -30.04
CA ALA A 478 2.30 -1.09 -31.38
C ALA A 478 3.79 -1.12 -31.78
N ASP A 479 4.70 -1.07 -30.81
CA ASP A 479 6.14 -1.01 -30.98
C ASP A 479 6.88 -2.14 -30.23
N ARG A 480 6.15 -3.03 -29.56
CA ARG A 480 6.71 -4.10 -28.72
C ARG A 480 5.81 -5.33 -28.65
N VAL A 481 6.34 -6.49 -29.02
CA VAL A 481 5.63 -7.78 -29.00
C VAL A 481 6.52 -8.84 -28.38
N GLY A 482 6.00 -9.66 -27.46
CA GLY A 482 6.82 -10.66 -26.81
C GLY A 482 6.10 -11.38 -25.68
N PHE A 483 6.84 -12.24 -24.99
CA PHE A 483 6.31 -12.97 -23.84
C PHE A 483 7.43 -13.35 -22.89
N SER A 484 7.05 -13.73 -21.67
CA SER A 484 7.91 -14.30 -20.65
C SER A 484 7.34 -15.61 -20.14
N TYR A 485 8.20 -16.56 -19.82
CA TYR A 485 7.83 -17.76 -19.10
C TYR A 485 8.73 -17.98 -17.88
N ARG A 486 8.17 -18.61 -16.85
CA ARG A 486 8.90 -19.13 -15.69
C ARG A 486 9.14 -20.63 -15.79
N THR A 487 10.24 -21.10 -15.25
CA THR A 487 10.55 -22.53 -15.15
C THR A 487 9.74 -23.19 -14.03
N LEU A 488 9.19 -24.38 -14.26
CA LEU A 488 8.48 -25.18 -13.25
C LEU A 488 9.36 -26.29 -12.66
N PRO A 489 8.98 -26.93 -11.53
CA PRO A 489 9.68 -28.09 -11.00
C PRO A 489 9.87 -29.19 -12.05
N GLY A 490 11.09 -29.73 -12.15
CA GLY A 490 11.49 -30.66 -13.21
C GLY A 490 12.39 -30.02 -14.27
N HIS A 491 12.38 -28.68 -14.39
CA HIS A 491 13.31 -27.95 -15.25
C HIS A 491 14.74 -27.98 -14.70
N PRO A 492 15.79 -28.11 -15.53
CA PRO A 492 17.21 -28.09 -15.12
C PRO A 492 17.69 -26.81 -14.41
N VAL A 493 16.87 -25.76 -14.41
CA VAL A 493 17.19 -24.39 -13.98
C VAL A 493 15.95 -23.83 -13.31
N SER A 494 16.13 -23.00 -12.28
CA SER A 494 15.06 -22.17 -11.71
C SER A 494 15.24 -20.73 -12.20
N GLY A 495 14.22 -20.15 -12.83
CA GLY A 495 14.37 -18.84 -13.46
C GLY A 495 13.17 -18.38 -14.27
N GLU A 496 13.37 -17.29 -14.99
CA GLU A 496 12.41 -16.69 -15.92
C GLU A 496 13.13 -16.22 -17.17
N GLU A 497 12.54 -16.38 -18.35
CA GLU A 497 13.11 -15.94 -19.62
C GLU A 497 12.05 -15.25 -20.49
N ALA A 498 12.40 -14.09 -21.05
CA ALA A 498 11.56 -13.32 -21.95
C ALA A 498 12.16 -13.18 -23.34
N PHE A 499 11.29 -13.23 -24.34
CA PHE A 499 11.57 -13.05 -25.76
C PHE A 499 10.76 -11.86 -26.27
N ILE A 500 11.46 -10.82 -26.71
CA ILE A 500 10.86 -9.52 -26.98
C ILE A 500 11.32 -9.04 -28.34
N VAL A 501 10.39 -8.78 -29.23
CA VAL A 501 10.61 -8.01 -30.45
C VAL A 501 10.15 -6.58 -30.20
N HIS A 502 11.01 -5.60 -30.46
CA HIS A 502 10.64 -4.19 -30.34
C HIS A 502 11.23 -3.38 -31.49
N ARG A 503 10.63 -2.23 -31.80
CA ARG A 503 11.10 -1.35 -32.87
C ARG A 503 11.44 0.04 -32.36
N ILE A 504 12.49 0.62 -32.93
CA ILE A 504 12.90 2.02 -32.70
C ILE A 504 13.00 2.68 -34.07
N GLY A 505 12.04 3.55 -34.38
CA GLY A 505 11.86 4.02 -35.76
C GLY A 505 11.56 2.84 -36.69
N ASP A 506 12.36 2.71 -37.75
CA ASP A 506 12.22 1.63 -38.73
C ASP A 506 13.02 0.36 -38.38
N GLU A 507 13.88 0.41 -37.35
CA GLU A 507 14.73 -0.72 -36.96
C GLU A 507 14.01 -1.68 -36.01
N VAL A 508 14.11 -2.98 -36.29
CA VAL A 508 13.47 -4.05 -35.51
C VAL A 508 14.52 -4.88 -34.78
N TYR A 509 14.34 -5.02 -33.47
CA TYR A 509 15.28 -5.68 -32.56
C TYR A 509 14.65 -6.90 -31.88
N LEU A 510 15.46 -7.93 -31.65
CA LEU A 510 15.16 -9.03 -30.71
C LEU A 510 15.96 -8.83 -29.43
N THR A 511 15.26 -8.74 -28.30
CA THR A 511 15.82 -8.70 -26.95
C THR A 511 15.43 -9.97 -26.19
N ILE A 512 16.42 -10.56 -25.52
CA ILE A 512 16.23 -11.71 -24.65
C ILE A 512 16.68 -11.31 -23.25
N ARG A 513 15.77 -11.45 -22.28
CA ARG A 513 16.06 -11.23 -20.87
C ARG A 513 15.97 -12.57 -20.16
N SER A 514 16.92 -12.87 -19.29
CA SER A 514 16.88 -14.09 -18.50
C SER A 514 17.31 -13.85 -17.05
N LEU A 515 16.64 -14.54 -16.14
CA LEU A 515 17.01 -14.70 -14.74
C LEU A 515 17.20 -16.18 -14.49
N THR A 516 18.33 -16.59 -13.92
CA THR A 516 18.69 -18.00 -13.78
C THR A 516 19.40 -18.25 -12.45
N ARG A 517 18.99 -19.30 -11.74
CA ARG A 517 19.71 -19.91 -10.62
C ARG A 517 19.64 -21.44 -10.70
N ALA A 518 20.46 -22.11 -9.89
CA ALA A 518 20.43 -23.56 -9.82
C ALA A 518 19.04 -24.05 -9.38
N ALA A 519 18.50 -25.06 -10.07
CA ALA A 519 17.30 -25.72 -9.60
C ALA A 519 17.60 -26.44 -8.26
N PRO A 520 16.68 -26.38 -7.27
CA PRO A 520 16.92 -26.98 -5.96
C PRO A 520 16.93 -28.52 -6.00
N GLN A 521 16.35 -29.13 -7.03
CA GLN A 521 16.29 -30.59 -7.21
C GLN A 521 17.61 -31.16 -7.77
N GLN A 522 18.09 -32.24 -7.17
CA GLN A 522 19.20 -33.03 -7.71
C GLN A 522 18.75 -33.81 -8.97
N PRO A 523 19.64 -34.07 -9.96
CA PRO A 523 21.07 -33.76 -10.02
C PRO A 523 21.43 -32.35 -10.55
N TRP A 524 20.43 -31.52 -10.86
CA TRP A 524 20.61 -30.27 -11.60
C TRP A 524 21.48 -29.23 -10.89
N ARG A 525 21.46 -29.23 -9.55
CA ARG A 525 22.31 -28.35 -8.74
C ARG A 525 23.80 -28.59 -8.97
N ILE A 526 24.22 -29.84 -9.17
CA ILE A 526 25.62 -30.23 -9.44
C ILE A 526 26.00 -29.95 -10.89
N LEU A 527 25.07 -30.15 -11.83
CA LEU A 527 25.29 -29.92 -13.26
C LEU A 527 25.19 -28.44 -13.68
N PHE A 528 24.81 -27.55 -12.77
CA PHE A 528 24.57 -26.14 -13.04
C PHE A 528 25.72 -25.41 -13.76
N PRO A 529 27.02 -25.60 -13.41
CA PRO A 529 28.13 -24.98 -14.14
C PRO A 529 28.19 -25.39 -15.63
N VAL A 530 27.86 -26.65 -15.95
CA VAL A 530 27.81 -27.17 -17.32
C VAL A 530 26.60 -26.58 -18.06
N LEU A 531 25.46 -26.47 -17.38
CA LEU A 531 24.25 -25.85 -17.93
C LEU A 531 24.47 -24.37 -18.31
N LEU A 532 25.28 -23.63 -17.55
CA LEU A 532 25.64 -22.25 -17.88
C LEU A 532 26.44 -22.13 -19.19
N VAL A 533 27.28 -23.12 -19.52
CA VAL A 533 28.00 -23.15 -20.81
C VAL A 533 27.02 -23.44 -21.95
N PHE A 534 26.09 -24.39 -21.74
CA PHE A 534 25.04 -24.70 -22.71
C PHE A 534 24.12 -23.50 -22.97
N GLN A 535 23.74 -22.74 -21.93
CA GLN A 535 22.96 -21.50 -22.06
C GLN A 535 23.65 -20.45 -22.95
N LYS A 536 24.99 -20.32 -22.87
CA LYS A 536 25.74 -19.40 -23.75
C LYS A 536 25.63 -19.80 -25.23
N LEU A 537 25.67 -21.10 -25.53
CA LEU A 537 25.56 -21.63 -26.90
C LEU A 537 24.14 -21.47 -27.45
N VAL A 538 23.15 -21.83 -26.65
CA VAL A 538 21.72 -21.71 -26.99
C VAL A 538 21.33 -20.25 -27.25
N ARG A 539 21.80 -19.33 -26.41
CA ARG A 539 21.52 -17.89 -26.59
C ARG A 539 22.06 -17.34 -27.91
N ARG A 540 23.24 -17.79 -28.36
CA ARG A 540 23.76 -17.42 -29.69
C ARG A 540 22.85 -17.89 -30.82
N ARG A 541 22.16 -19.01 -30.65
CA ARG A 541 21.16 -19.52 -31.61
C ARG A 541 19.88 -18.67 -31.55
N TYR A 542 19.42 -18.30 -30.35
CA TYR A 542 18.25 -17.41 -30.20
C TYR A 542 18.42 -16.07 -30.91
N LEU A 543 19.58 -15.41 -30.77
CA LEU A 543 19.86 -14.12 -31.44
C LEU A 543 19.93 -14.20 -32.98
N ARG A 544 19.95 -15.41 -33.54
CA ARG A 544 19.90 -15.64 -35.00
C ARG A 544 18.56 -16.24 -35.46
N ALA A 545 17.66 -16.60 -34.55
CA ALA A 545 16.48 -17.40 -34.87
C ALA A 545 15.45 -16.67 -35.73
N LEU A 546 15.42 -15.34 -35.66
CA LEU A 546 14.49 -14.48 -36.40
C LEU A 546 15.18 -13.59 -37.44
N ARG A 547 16.47 -13.82 -37.70
CA ARG A 547 17.23 -13.12 -38.76
C ARG A 547 16.96 -13.73 -40.12
#